data_AF-X1DJD7-F1
#
_entry.id   AF-X1DJD7-F1
#
_cell.length_a   1.000
_cell.length_b   1.000
_cell.length_c   1.000
_cell.angle_alpha   90.00
_cell.angle_beta   90.00
_cell.angle_gamma   90.00
#
_symmetry.space_group_name_H-M   'P 1'
#
loop_
_entity.id
_entity.type
_entity.pdbx_description
1 polymer ?
#
loop_
_entity_poly.entity_id
_entity_poly.type
_entity_poly.pdbx_seq_one_letter_code
_entity_poly.pdbx_strand_id
1 'polypeptide(L)' 'MPGDTKKIVREFIIDSFLPFAEENPFEDEDSFMEKGIINSTGMLELLQFIEETFEITVEDEEVIPD' A
#
# COMPACT_ATOMS: atom_id res chain seq x y z
N MET A 1 4.20 -8.52 16.78
CA MET A 1 4.46 -7.11 17.18
C MET A 1 3.96 -6.25 16.02
N PRO A 2 3.32 -5.08 16.24
CA PRO A 2 2.69 -4.29 15.16
C PRO A 2 3.66 -3.65 14.14
N GLY A 3 4.97 -3.92 14.23
CA GLY A 3 5.98 -3.44 13.28
C GLY A 3 6.09 -4.28 12.00
N ASP A 4 5.62 -5.53 12.01
CA ASP A 4 5.77 -6.43 10.86
C ASP A 4 4.79 -6.08 9.72
N THR A 5 3.54 -5.72 10.06
CA THR A 5 2.48 -5.39 9.09
C THR A 5 2.89 -4.23 8.19
N LYS A 6 3.38 -3.12 8.76
CA LYS A 6 3.84 -1.96 7.99
C LYS A 6 4.97 -2.32 7.02
N LYS A 7 5.90 -3.18 7.47
CA LYS A 7 7.04 -3.59 6.66
C LYS A 7 6.60 -4.46 5.48
N ILE A 8 5.68 -5.40 5.72
CA ILE A 8 5.10 -6.27 4.68
C ILE A 8 4.40 -5.43 3.61
N VAL A 9 3.54 -4.50 4.03
CA VAL A 9 2.81 -3.62 3.10
C VAL A 9 3.77 -2.72 2.32
N ARG A 10 4.79 -2.15 2.99
CA ARG A 10 5.81 -1.34 2.32
C ARG A 10 6.61 -2.15 1.30
N GLU A 11 7.06 -3.35 1.64
CA GLU A 11 7.78 -4.23 0.72
C GLU A 11 6.93 -4.57 -0.51
N PHE A 12 5.64 -4.88 -0.31
CA PHE A 12 4.72 -5.13 -1.43
C PHE A 12 4.56 -3.92 -2.35
N ILE A 13 4.40 -2.72 -1.78
CA ILE A 13 4.26 -1.49 -2.57
C ILE A 13 5.54 -1.21 -3.37
N ILE A 14 6.71 -1.41 -2.77
CA ILE A 14 7.99 -1.19 -3.44
C ILE A 14 8.19 -2.20 -4.57
N ASP A 15 7.97 -3.50 -4.31
CA ASP A 15 8.17 -4.56 -5.28
C ASP A 15 7.17 -4.45 -6.45
N SER A 16 5.92 -4.12 -6.16
CA SER A 16 4.83 -4.07 -7.16
C SER A 16 4.77 -2.76 -7.93
N PHE A 17 4.98 -1.62 -7.27
CA PHE A 17 4.78 -0.30 -7.88
C PHE A 17 6.07 0.52 -8.06
N LEU A 18 7.13 0.25 -7.30
CA LEU A 18 8.39 1.00 -7.37
C LEU A 18 9.64 0.10 -7.51
N PRO A 19 9.71 -0.77 -8.53
CA PRO A 19 10.82 -1.72 -8.68
C PRO A 19 12.19 -1.07 -8.91
N PHE A 20 12.22 0.24 -9.20
CA PHE A 20 13.44 1.04 -9.40
C PHE A 20 13.65 2.12 -8.34
N ALA A 21 12.88 2.12 -7.25
CA ALA A 21 13.08 3.08 -6.17
C ALA A 21 14.36 2.82 -5.36
N GLU A 22 14.94 3.90 -4.84
CA GLU A 22 15.99 3.83 -3.83
C GLU A 22 15.42 3.38 -2.46
N GLU A 23 16.30 3.16 -1.48
CA GLU A 23 15.88 2.81 -0.11
C GLU A 23 14.93 3.88 0.46
N ASN A 24 13.73 3.46 0.85
CA ASN A 24 12.67 4.26 1.47
C ASN A 24 12.07 5.36 0.56
N PRO A 25 11.31 4.99 -0.50
CA PRO A 25 10.77 5.94 -1.48
C PRO A 25 9.64 6.84 -0.98
N PHE A 26 9.03 6.52 0.16
CA PHE A 26 7.92 7.29 0.74
C PHE A 26 7.89 7.15 2.26
N GLU A 27 7.41 8.19 2.92
CA GLU A 27 7.14 8.29 4.34
C GLU A 27 5.72 7.80 4.67
N ASP A 28 5.46 7.51 5.95
CA ASP A 28 4.15 7.02 6.43
C ASP A 28 3.01 8.05 6.22
N GLU A 29 3.34 9.33 6.09
CA GLU A 29 2.39 10.45 5.94
C GLU A 29 2.25 10.93 4.49
N ASP A 30 2.98 10.33 3.54
CA ASP A 30 2.92 10.72 2.15
C ASP A 30 1.67 10.19 1.45
N SER A 31 1.03 11.03 0.63
CA SER A 31 -0.01 10.56 -0.27
C SER A 31 0.59 9.77 -1.43
N PHE A 32 0.30 8.46 -1.46
CA PHE A 32 0.76 7.57 -2.52
C PHE A 32 0.19 7.94 -3.89
N MET A 33 -1.03 8.48 -3.92
CA MET A 33 -1.70 8.93 -5.15
C MET A 33 -1.08 10.24 -5.66
N GLU A 34 -0.83 11.22 -4.78
CA GLU A 34 -0.20 12.49 -5.19
C GLU A 34 1.25 12.30 -5.67
N LYS A 35 1.99 11.39 -5.03
CA LYS A 35 3.34 11.03 -5.46
C LYS A 35 3.37 10.17 -6.73
N GLY A 36 2.22 9.68 -7.20
CA GLY A 36 2.13 8.78 -8.34
C GLY A 36 2.75 7.40 -8.08
N ILE A 37 2.85 7.01 -6.80
CA ILE A 37 3.34 5.70 -6.38
C ILE A 37 2.26 4.65 -6.64
N ILE A 38 1.04 4.94 -6.20
CA ILE A 38 -0.13 4.09 -6.43
C ILE A 38 -1.11 4.86 -7.31
N ASN A 39 -1.73 4.15 -8.24
CA ASN A 39 -2.85 4.67 -9.03
C ASN A 39 -4.17 4.03 -8.54
N SER A 40 -5.31 4.50 -9.05
CA SER A 40 -6.62 3.96 -8.67
C SER A 40 -6.77 2.45 -8.89
N THR A 41 -6.02 1.87 -9.84
CA THR A 41 -6.01 0.42 -10.11
C THR A 41 -5.13 -0.33 -9.10
N GLY A 42 -3.96 0.22 -8.77
CA GLY A 42 -3.03 -0.36 -7.81
C GLY A 42 -3.56 -0.33 -6.37
N MET A 43 -4.48 0.59 -6.07
CA MET A 43 -5.21 0.57 -4.79
C MET A 43 -5.97 -0.75 -4.61
N LEU A 44 -6.63 -1.25 -5.66
CA LEU A 44 -7.37 -2.51 -5.60
C LEU A 44 -6.43 -3.72 -5.41
N GLU A 45 -5.26 -3.71 -6.08
CA GLU A 45 -4.25 -4.76 -5.89
C GLU A 45 -3.67 -4.74 -4.47
N LEU A 46 -3.42 -3.55 -3.90
CA LEU A 46 -2.97 -3.39 -2.53
C LEU A 46 -4.02 -3.89 -1.53
N LEU A 47 -5.29 -3.53 -1.74
CA LEU A 47 -6.40 -4.00 -0.92
C LEU A 47 -6.49 -5.52 -0.96
N GLN A 48 -6.49 -6.11 -2.15
CA GLN A 48 -6.54 -7.57 -2.30
C GLN A 48 -5.36 -8.25 -1.61
N PHE A 49 -4.15 -7.72 -1.74
CA PHE A 49 -2.97 -8.24 -1.04
C PHE A 49 -3.13 -8.21 0.48
N ILE A 50 -3.65 -7.11 1.03
CA ILE A 50 -3.88 -6.95 2.47
C ILE A 50 -4.97 -7.93 2.95
N GLU A 51 -6.07 -8.05 2.21
CA GLU A 51 -7.16 -8.98 2.54
C GLU A 51 -6.66 -10.43 2.57
N GLU A 52 -5.89 -10.85 1.56
CA GLU A 52 -5.32 -12.20 1.49
C GLU A 52 -4.24 -12.44 2.55
N THR A 53 -3.37 -11.46 2.81
CA THR A 53 -2.23 -11.61 3.72
C THR A 53 -2.65 -11.59 5.19
N PHE A 54 -3.63 -10.76 5.54
CA PHE A 54 -4.08 -10.58 6.92
C PHE A 54 -5.41 -11.29 7.20
N GLU A 55 -6.00 -11.98 6.22
CA GLU A 55 -7.33 -12.62 6.30
C GLU A 55 -8.41 -11.64 6.81
N ILE A 56 -8.30 -10.38 6.38
CA ILE A 56 -9.27 -9.32 6.67
C ILE A 56 -10.10 -9.00 5.44
N THR A 57 -11.24 -8.35 5.65
CA THR A 57 -12.07 -7.80 4.56
C THR A 57 -12.10 -6.30 4.73
N VAL A 58 -11.69 -5.57 3.69
CA VAL A 58 -11.75 -4.11 3.67
C VAL A 58 -13.02 -3.72 2.93
N GLU A 59 -14.01 -3.22 3.66
CA GLU A 59 -15.24 -2.73 3.03
C GLU A 59 -14.98 -1.42 2.28
N ASP A 60 -15.53 -1.28 1.07
CA ASP A 60 -15.40 -0.11 0.18
C ASP A 60 -15.70 1.24 0.89
N GLU A 61 -16.52 1.20 1.95
CA GLU A 61 -16.91 2.38 2.75
C GLU A 61 -15.78 2.94 3.65
N GLU A 62 -14.66 2.24 3.82
CA GLU A 62 -13.47 2.74 4.55
C GLU A 62 -12.43 3.42 3.64
N VAL A 63 -12.58 3.34 2.31
CA VAL A 63 -11.68 4.02 1.36
C VAL A 63 -12.13 5.47 1.23
N ILE A 64 -11.54 6.37 2.01
CA ILE A 64 -11.80 7.81 1.91
C ILE A 64 -10.90 8.40 0.82
N PRO A 65 -11.48 8.95 -0.27
CA PRO A 65 -10.73 9.72 -1.25
C PRO A 65 -10.59 11.16 -0.74
N ASP A 66 -9.54 11.43 0.04
CA ASP A 66 -9.06 12.79 0.27
C ASP A 66 -7.70 13.01 -0.41
#